data_AF-A0A924VSJ5-F1
#
_entry.id   AF-A0A924VSJ5-F1
#
_cell.length_a   1.000
_cell.length_b   1.000
_cell.length_c   1.000
_cell.angle_alpha   90.00
_cell.angle_beta   90.00
_cell.angle_gamma   90.00
#
_symmetry.space_group_name_H-M   'P 1'
#
loop_
_entity.id
_entity.type
_entity.pdbx_description
1 polymer ?
#
loop_
_entity_poly.entity_id
_entity_poly.type
_entity_poly.pdbx_seq_one_letter_code
_entity_poly.pdbx_strand_id
1 'polypeptide(L)'
;VHADSGPAMRSTLLKDTLRDLDISQTHNRPRVSNDNPFSESEFRTMKYRPNYPGTFETINEARAYVDWYVPWYNENHKHSGIALFSPNEVHNGTWATLWKQRNHTQQAYYSAHPERFRSRPRTPAPADIVGINRPKNKNTETDAERLQSA
;
A
#
# COMPACT_ATOMS: atom_id res chain seq x y z
N VAL A 1 -3.13 7.79 -13.10
CA VAL A 1 -4.12 6.95 -12.39
C VAL A 1 -4.09 5.53 -12.93
N HIS A 2 -4.01 4.54 -12.06
CA HIS A 2 -4.21 3.14 -12.41
C HIS A 2 -5.65 2.73 -12.09
N ALA A 3 -6.32 2.00 -12.98
CA ALA A 3 -7.74 1.70 -12.87
C ALA A 3 -8.08 0.27 -13.31
N ASP A 4 -9.20 -0.25 -12.81
CA ASP A 4 -9.79 -1.46 -13.37
C ASP A 4 -10.35 -1.22 -14.78
N SER A 5 -10.67 -2.30 -15.49
CA SER A 5 -11.25 -2.22 -16.85
C SER A 5 -12.77 -1.98 -16.86
N GLY A 6 -13.35 -1.48 -15.77
CA GLY A 6 -14.79 -1.24 -15.65
C GLY A 6 -15.30 -0.19 -16.65
N PRO A 7 -16.57 -0.25 -17.09
CA PRO A 7 -17.13 0.70 -18.06
C PRO A 7 -16.99 2.17 -17.65
N ALA A 8 -17.18 2.48 -16.36
CA ALA A 8 -16.99 3.82 -15.82
C ALA A 8 -15.55 4.32 -15.99
N MET A 9 -14.57 3.46 -15.66
CA MET A 9 -13.14 3.77 -15.77
C MET A 9 -12.61 3.83 -17.21
N ARG A 10 -13.43 3.42 -18.19
CA ARG A 10 -13.15 3.50 -19.64
C ARG A 10 -13.94 4.60 -20.35
N SER A 11 -14.73 5.39 -19.62
CA SER A 11 -15.56 6.44 -20.21
C SER A 11 -14.72 7.53 -20.87
N THR A 12 -15.21 8.04 -22.00
CA THR A 12 -14.57 9.17 -22.71
C THR A 12 -14.49 10.40 -21.84
N LEU A 13 -15.55 10.70 -21.07
CA LEU A 13 -15.58 11.84 -20.15
C LEU A 13 -14.44 11.79 -19.13
N LEU A 14 -14.23 10.66 -18.46
CA LEU A 14 -13.12 10.52 -17.51
C LEU A 14 -11.76 10.67 -18.21
N LYS A 15 -11.61 10.06 -19.38
CA LYS A 15 -10.36 10.11 -20.16
C LYS A 15 -10.01 11.55 -20.57
N ASP A 16 -10.98 12.31 -21.05
CA ASP A 16 -10.78 13.71 -21.45
C ASP A 16 -10.45 14.57 -20.23
N THR A 17 -11.16 14.43 -19.11
CA THR A 17 -10.83 15.13 -17.86
C THR A 17 -9.42 14.84 -17.38
N LEU A 18 -8.98 13.57 -17.40
CA LEU A 18 -7.62 13.21 -17.00
C LEU A 18 -6.57 13.79 -17.95
N ARG A 19 -6.84 13.78 -19.27
CA ARG A 19 -5.96 14.40 -20.26
C ARG A 19 -5.83 15.91 -20.02
N ASP A 20 -6.93 16.59 -19.74
CA ASP A 20 -6.94 18.04 -19.54
C ASP A 20 -6.19 18.44 -18.24
N LEU A 21 -6.06 17.52 -17.29
CA LEU A 21 -5.23 17.64 -16.08
C LEU A 21 -3.79 17.16 -16.26
N ASP A 22 -3.38 16.76 -17.47
CA ASP A 22 -2.08 16.14 -17.77
C ASP A 22 -1.80 14.85 -16.96
N ILE A 23 -2.86 14.11 -16.64
CA ILE A 23 -2.79 12.87 -15.86
C ILE A 23 -2.88 11.66 -16.80
N SER A 24 -1.79 10.90 -16.87
CA SER A 24 -1.78 9.62 -17.58
C SER A 24 -2.65 8.56 -16.90
N GLN A 25 -3.43 7.81 -17.69
CA GLN A 25 -4.26 6.69 -17.22
C GLN A 25 -3.67 5.35 -17.68
N THR A 26 -3.67 4.36 -16.80
CA THR A 26 -3.32 2.96 -17.10
C THR A 26 -4.39 2.02 -16.58
N HIS A 27 -4.54 0.85 -17.19
CA HIS A 27 -5.55 -0.14 -16.84
C HIS A 27 -4.95 -1.50 -16.51
N ASN A 28 -5.67 -2.32 -15.74
CA ASN A 28 -5.33 -3.73 -15.52
C ASN A 28 -5.09 -4.46 -16.85
N ARG A 29 -4.15 -5.40 -16.83
CA ARG A 29 -3.93 -6.30 -17.95
C ARG A 29 -5.16 -7.18 -18.19
N PRO A 30 -5.47 -7.51 -19.45
CA PRO A 30 -6.60 -8.39 -19.75
C PRO A 30 -6.50 -9.70 -18.98
N ARG A 31 -7.59 -10.08 -18.29
CA ARG A 31 -7.73 -11.32 -17.51
C ARG A 31 -6.81 -11.43 -16.27
N VAL A 32 -6.31 -10.31 -15.74
CA VAL A 32 -5.52 -10.30 -14.50
C VAL A 32 -6.28 -9.56 -13.38
N SER A 33 -6.75 -10.31 -12.38
CA SER A 33 -7.53 -9.77 -11.26
C SER A 33 -6.68 -9.08 -10.19
N ASN A 34 -5.38 -9.41 -10.10
CA ASN A 34 -4.49 -8.92 -9.04
C ASN A 34 -3.75 -7.61 -9.38
N ASP A 35 -4.15 -6.92 -10.45
CA ASP A 35 -3.49 -5.69 -10.90
C ASP A 35 -3.89 -4.44 -10.07
N ASN A 36 -4.78 -4.56 -9.07
CA ASN A 36 -5.06 -3.48 -8.10
C ASN A 36 -4.81 -3.88 -6.62
N PRO A 37 -3.57 -4.29 -6.27
CA PRO A 37 -3.29 -4.88 -4.95
C PRO A 37 -3.47 -3.89 -3.79
N PHE A 38 -3.29 -2.59 -4.04
CA PHE A 38 -3.38 -1.57 -3.00
C PHE A 38 -4.83 -1.30 -2.59
N SER A 39 -5.73 -1.04 -3.54
CA SER A 39 -7.15 -0.84 -3.19
C SER A 39 -7.78 -2.12 -2.65
N GLU A 40 -7.40 -3.29 -3.16
CA GLU A 40 -7.92 -4.56 -2.64
C GLU A 40 -7.48 -4.81 -1.19
N SER A 41 -6.22 -4.49 -0.86
CA SER A 41 -5.73 -4.54 0.52
C SER A 41 -6.48 -3.56 1.43
N GLU A 42 -6.77 -2.36 0.95
CA GLU A 42 -7.54 -1.35 1.68
C GLU A 42 -8.97 -1.85 1.96
N PHE A 43 -9.70 -2.30 0.93
CA PHE A 43 -11.04 -2.85 1.10
C PHE A 43 -11.08 -4.07 2.02
N ARG A 44 -10.03 -4.90 1.99
CA ARG A 44 -9.89 -6.02 2.92
C ARG A 44 -9.76 -5.50 4.35
N THR A 45 -8.92 -4.50 4.61
CA THR A 45 -8.82 -3.89 5.95
C THR A 45 -10.16 -3.34 6.42
N MET A 46 -10.91 -2.66 5.54
CA MET A 46 -12.24 -2.14 5.89
C MET A 46 -13.21 -3.26 6.28
N LYS A 47 -13.30 -4.32 5.46
CA LYS A 47 -14.32 -5.37 5.63
C LYS A 47 -14.03 -6.35 6.76
N TYR A 48 -12.77 -6.61 7.06
CA TYR A 48 -12.37 -7.63 8.04
C TYR A 48 -12.12 -7.07 9.44
N ARG A 49 -12.30 -5.76 9.65
CA ARG A 49 -12.20 -5.18 11.00
C ARG A 49 -13.44 -5.55 11.84
N PRO A 50 -13.29 -5.68 13.17
CA PRO A 50 -14.40 -6.12 14.04
C PRO A 50 -15.65 -5.25 13.97
N ASN A 51 -15.53 -3.93 13.73
CA ASN A 51 -16.69 -3.03 13.68
C ASN A 51 -17.14 -2.74 12.25
N TYR A 52 -16.87 -3.63 11.28
CA TYR A 52 -17.51 -3.54 9.97
C TYR A 52 -18.94 -4.09 10.07
N PRO A 53 -19.98 -3.32 9.69
CA PRO A 53 -21.37 -3.71 9.90
C PRO A 53 -21.85 -4.83 8.96
N GLY A 54 -21.06 -5.22 7.94
CA GLY A 54 -21.45 -6.22 6.94
C GLY A 54 -22.35 -5.63 5.86
N THR A 55 -23.50 -5.12 6.28
CA THR A 55 -24.53 -4.49 5.45
C THR A 55 -24.97 -3.15 6.04
N PHE A 56 -25.50 -2.25 5.20
CA PHE A 56 -26.05 -0.96 5.61
C PHE A 56 -27.53 -0.92 5.25
N GLU A 57 -28.38 -0.38 6.11
CA GLU A 57 -29.82 -0.25 5.84
C GLU A 57 -30.09 0.92 4.91
N THR A 58 -29.28 1.98 5.01
CA THR A 58 -29.41 3.18 4.18
C THR A 58 -28.09 3.65 3.59
N ILE A 59 -28.16 4.42 2.50
CA ILE A 59 -26.97 5.07 1.91
C ILE A 59 -26.32 6.07 2.87
N ASN A 60 -27.10 6.67 3.78
CA ASN A 60 -26.58 7.64 4.74
C ASN A 60 -25.73 6.95 5.82
N GLU A 61 -26.12 5.76 6.26
CA GLU A 61 -25.29 4.93 7.15
C GLU A 61 -23.98 4.51 6.48
N ALA A 62 -24.05 4.08 5.22
CA ALA A 62 -22.86 3.72 4.45
C ALA A 62 -21.90 4.91 4.34
N ARG A 63 -22.41 6.11 4.06
CA ARG A 63 -21.62 7.35 4.03
C ARG A 63 -21.01 7.67 5.38
N ALA A 64 -21.82 7.69 6.44
CA ALA A 64 -21.34 7.97 7.79
C ALA A 64 -20.24 7.00 8.24
N TYR A 65 -20.37 5.72 7.87
CA TYR A 65 -19.33 4.74 8.14
C TYR A 65 -18.04 5.04 7.40
N VAL A 66 -18.10 5.35 6.10
CA VAL A 66 -16.91 5.67 5.29
C VAL A 66 -16.26 6.97 5.76
N ASP A 67 -17.06 7.99 6.08
CA ASP A 67 -16.60 9.29 6.59
C ASP A 67 -15.84 9.15 7.91
N TRP A 68 -16.24 8.19 8.73
CA TRP A 68 -15.50 7.85 9.95
C TRP A 68 -14.27 6.97 9.67
N TYR A 69 -14.41 5.98 8.79
CA TYR A 69 -13.38 4.98 8.54
C TYR A 69 -12.14 5.56 7.84
N VAL A 70 -12.32 6.44 6.86
CA VAL A 70 -11.21 6.96 6.05
C VAL A 70 -10.20 7.76 6.90
N PRO A 71 -10.60 8.71 7.76
CA PRO A 71 -9.68 9.38 8.68
C PRO A 71 -8.97 8.40 9.60
N TRP A 72 -9.71 7.45 10.20
CA TRP A 72 -9.14 6.45 11.08
C TRP A 72 -8.09 5.58 10.38
N TYR A 73 -8.38 5.13 9.15
CA TYR A 73 -7.45 4.33 8.35
C TYR A 73 -6.16 5.09 8.08
N ASN A 74 -6.26 6.35 7.66
CA ASN A 74 -5.12 7.16 7.27
C ASN A 74 -4.30 7.67 8.45
N GLU A 75 -4.93 7.99 9.58
CA GLU A 75 -4.27 8.66 10.70
C GLU A 75 -3.88 7.69 11.83
N ASN A 76 -4.76 6.73 12.15
CA ASN A 76 -4.61 5.90 13.35
C ASN A 76 -4.17 4.46 13.04
N HIS A 77 -4.68 3.86 11.98
CA HIS A 77 -4.41 2.45 11.69
C HIS A 77 -2.95 2.24 11.29
N LYS A 78 -2.25 1.34 11.98
CA LYS A 78 -0.84 1.01 11.71
C LYS A 78 -0.75 -0.24 10.86
N HIS A 79 -0.01 -0.15 9.76
CA HIS A 79 0.05 -1.20 8.75
C HIS A 79 1.39 -1.92 8.77
N SER A 80 1.36 -3.25 8.87
CA SER A 80 2.58 -4.08 8.82
C SER A 80 3.35 -3.91 7.50
N GLY A 81 2.65 -3.73 6.38
CA GLY A 81 3.24 -3.50 5.05
C GLY A 81 4.05 -2.20 4.92
N ILE A 82 3.87 -1.25 5.83
CA ILE A 82 4.65 -0.01 5.91
C ILE A 82 5.26 0.15 7.31
N ALA A 83 5.86 -0.93 7.82
CA ALA A 83 6.65 -0.93 9.05
C ALA A 83 5.91 -0.44 10.32
N LEU A 84 4.59 -0.65 10.38
CA LEU A 84 3.70 -0.19 11.46
C LEU A 84 3.58 1.33 11.58
N PHE A 85 3.70 2.05 10.47
CA PHE A 85 3.27 3.45 10.36
C PHE A 85 1.84 3.53 9.82
N SER A 86 1.20 4.68 10.00
CA SER A 86 -0.06 4.98 9.32
C SER A 86 0.20 5.52 7.91
N PRO A 87 -0.78 5.43 6.99
CA PRO A 87 -0.64 5.94 5.64
C PRO A 87 -0.25 7.42 5.61
N ASN A 88 -0.85 8.26 6.47
CA ASN A 88 -0.51 9.67 6.54
C ASN A 88 0.92 9.91 7.03
N GLU A 89 1.42 9.15 8.01
CA GLU A 89 2.80 9.28 8.47
C GLU A 89 3.82 8.98 7.36
N VAL A 90 3.50 8.02 6.50
CA VAL A 90 4.33 7.71 5.32
C VAL A 90 4.19 8.80 4.28
N HIS A 91 2.96 9.21 3.97
CA HIS A 91 2.66 10.21 2.94
C HIS A 91 3.31 11.57 3.21
N ASN A 92 3.24 12.05 4.45
CA ASN A 92 3.80 13.35 4.84
C ASN A 92 5.28 13.27 5.29
N GLY A 93 5.90 12.09 5.28
CA GLY A 93 7.31 11.89 5.65
C GLY A 93 7.61 11.92 7.15
N THR A 94 6.61 12.13 8.02
CA THR A 94 6.83 12.19 9.49
C THR A 94 7.29 10.85 10.08
N TRP A 95 7.06 9.74 9.37
CA TRP A 95 7.57 8.42 9.72
C TRP A 95 9.08 8.41 9.97
N ALA A 96 9.87 9.24 9.28
CA ALA A 96 11.33 9.24 9.41
C ALA A 96 11.77 9.68 10.82
N THR A 97 11.10 10.69 11.38
CA THR A 97 11.35 11.15 12.75
C THR A 97 10.92 10.11 13.77
N LEU A 98 9.73 9.53 13.59
CA LEU A 98 9.21 8.46 14.46
C LEU A 98 10.08 7.20 14.40
N TRP A 99 10.64 6.88 13.22
CA TRP A 99 11.56 5.77 13.04
C TRP A 99 12.84 5.98 13.84
N LYS A 100 13.42 7.18 13.81
CA LYS A 100 14.63 7.49 14.61
C LYS A 100 14.38 7.27 16.11
N GLN A 101 13.21 7.70 16.60
CA GLN A 101 12.81 7.48 18.00
C GLN A 101 12.65 5.99 18.30
N ARG A 102 11.91 5.24 17.47
CA ARG A 102 11.72 3.79 17.62
C ARG A 102 13.04 3.02 17.62
N ASN A 103 13.94 3.35 16.68
CA ASN A 103 15.24 2.72 16.58
C ASN A 103 16.09 3.06 17.81
N HIS A 104 16.17 4.32 18.22
CA HIS A 104 16.91 4.70 19.41
C HIS A 104 16.46 3.92 20.66
N THR A 105 15.16 3.88 20.94
CA THR A 105 14.60 3.13 22.08
C THR A 105 14.91 1.64 21.97
N GLN A 106 14.74 1.04 20.79
CA GLN A 106 15.00 -0.39 20.59
C GLN A 106 16.49 -0.74 20.77
N GLN A 107 17.40 0.11 20.29
CA GLN A 107 18.84 -0.08 20.45
C GLN A 107 19.30 0.17 21.89
N ALA A 108 18.73 1.15 22.59
CA ALA A 108 19.03 1.43 23.99
C ALA A 108 18.61 0.24 24.88
N TYR A 109 17.41 -0.29 24.67
CA TYR A 109 16.92 -1.47 25.39
C TYR A 109 17.76 -2.72 25.11
N TYR A 110 18.17 -2.95 23.86
CA TYR A 110 19.11 -4.01 23.53
C TYR A 110 20.46 -3.84 24.24
N SER A 111 20.97 -2.61 24.34
CA SER A 111 22.25 -2.34 25.01
C SER A 111 22.20 -2.61 26.51
N ALA A 112 21.05 -2.37 27.15
CA ALA A 112 20.83 -2.65 28.56
C ALA A 112 20.56 -4.15 28.84
N HIS A 113 19.93 -4.85 27.90
CA HIS A 113 19.48 -6.23 28.06
C HIS A 113 19.80 -7.12 26.85
N PRO A 114 21.08 -7.31 26.47
CA PRO A 114 21.44 -8.10 25.30
C PRO A 114 21.01 -9.56 25.42
N GLU A 115 20.94 -10.11 26.64
CA GLU A 115 20.52 -11.49 26.95
C GLU A 115 19.07 -11.79 26.55
N ARG A 116 18.22 -10.78 26.41
CA ARG A 116 16.82 -10.94 25.96
C ARG A 116 16.70 -11.12 24.44
N PHE A 117 17.81 -11.03 23.71
CA PHE A 117 17.83 -11.06 22.26
C PHE A 117 18.84 -12.10 21.74
N ARG A 118 18.39 -12.95 20.81
CA ARG A 118 19.29 -13.85 20.07
C ARG A 118 20.30 -13.07 19.20
N SER A 119 19.94 -11.88 18.73
CA SER A 119 20.77 -11.01 17.89
C SER A 119 20.31 -9.56 18.02
N ARG A 120 21.19 -8.61 17.71
CA ARG A 120 20.86 -7.18 17.74
C ARG A 120 19.63 -6.88 16.88
N PRO A 121 18.57 -6.26 17.45
CA PRO A 121 17.33 -6.03 16.72
C PRO A 121 17.52 -5.00 15.60
N ARG A 122 16.74 -5.16 14.52
CA ARG A 122 16.62 -4.18 13.43
C ARG A 122 15.24 -3.53 13.47
N THR A 123 15.19 -2.22 13.28
CA THR A 123 13.93 -1.46 13.17
C THR A 123 13.53 -1.36 11.70
N PRO A 124 12.43 -1.98 11.26
CA PRO A 124 11.98 -1.89 9.86
C PRO A 124 11.60 -0.45 9.48
N ALA A 125 11.78 -0.10 8.21
CA ALA A 125 11.36 1.17 7.61
C ALA A 125 10.44 0.90 6.41
N PRO A 126 9.55 1.84 6.03
CA PRO A 126 8.82 1.79 4.76
C PRO A 126 9.77 1.72 3.57
N ALA A 127 9.31 1.14 2.46
CA ALA A 127 10.07 1.15 1.21
C ALA A 127 10.04 2.55 0.57
N ASP A 128 11.18 2.98 0.01
CA ASP A 128 11.29 4.31 -0.64
C ASP A 128 10.40 4.44 -1.87
N ILE A 129 10.17 3.33 -2.58
CA ILE A 129 9.34 3.31 -3.78
C ILE A 129 8.38 2.12 -3.68
N VAL A 130 7.11 2.39 -3.90
CA VAL A 130 6.04 1.41 -4.08
C VAL A 130 5.38 1.62 -5.44
N GLY A 131 4.86 0.55 -6.03
CA GLY A 131 4.20 0.66 -7.34
C GLY A 131 3.61 -0.65 -7.82
N ILE A 132 2.59 -0.53 -8.65
CA ILE A 132 1.96 -1.64 -9.37
C ILE A 132 2.80 -1.93 -10.62
N ASN A 133 3.00 -3.21 -10.95
CA ASN A 133 3.70 -3.63 -12.19
C ASN A 133 5.09 -2.99 -12.38
N ARG A 134 5.86 -2.87 -11.30
CA ARG A 134 7.24 -2.36 -11.39
C ARG A 134 8.07 -3.29 -12.28
N PRO A 135 8.86 -2.74 -13.24
CA PRO A 135 9.78 -3.56 -14.00
C PRO A 135 10.73 -4.23 -13.01
N LYS A 136 10.85 -5.56 -13.09
CA LYS A 136 11.89 -6.28 -12.35
C LYS A 136 13.23 -5.70 -12.80
N ASN A 137 14.06 -5.25 -11.88
CA ASN A 137 15.43 -4.88 -12.21
C ASN A 137 16.07 -6.08 -12.91
N LYS A 138 16.44 -5.93 -14.18
CA LYS A 138 17.25 -6.89 -14.93
C LYS A 138 18.67 -6.84 -14.39
N ASN A 139 18.89 -7.33 -13.17
CA ASN A 139 20.22 -7.63 -12.64
C ASN A 139 20.16 -9.01 -11.99
N THR A 140 20.07 -10.01 -12.86
CA THR A 140 20.71 -11.33 -12.70
C THR A 140 21.15 -11.74 -14.10
N GLU A 141 22.28 -11.21 -14.54
CA GLU A 141 23.15 -11.94 -15.47
C GLU A 141 23.55 -13.24 -14.77
N THR A 142 22.92 -14.33 -15.18
CA THR A 142 23.49 -15.66 -15.48
C THR A 142 22.31 -16.59 -15.64
N ASP A 143 21.85 -16.76 -16.87
CA ASP A 143 21.90 -18.08 -17.47
C ASP A 143 21.81 -17.92 -18.98
N ALA A 144 22.92 -18.31 -19.61
CA ALA A 144 23.15 -18.26 -21.03
C ALA A 144 22.15 -19.15 -21.79
N GLU A 145 21.91 -18.75 -23.03
CA GLU A 145 21.66 -19.63 -24.17
C GLU A 145 20.81 -20.89 -23.93
N ARG A 146 19.52 -20.79 -24.27
CA ARG A 146 18.90 -21.84 -25.09
C ARG A 146 18.09 -21.22 -26.23
N LEU A 147 18.81 -20.97 -27.32
CA LEU A 147 18.31 -21.15 -28.68
C LEU A 147 17.85 -22.60 -28.85
N GLN A 148 16.56 -22.82 -29.08
CA GLN A 148 16.01 -23.90 -29.93
C GLN A 148 14.71 -23.32 -30.51
N SER A 149 14.67 -22.83 -31.75
CA SER A 149 14.67 -23.50 -33.07
C SER A 149 13.41 -24.31 -33.38
N ALA A 150 12.74 -23.88 -34.47
CA ALA A 150 11.59 -24.42 -35.20
C ALA A 150 10.19 -24.21 -34.57
#